data_AF-A0AAW9R9I2-F1
#
_entry.id   AF-A0AAW9R9I2-F1
#
_cell.length_a   1.000
_cell.length_b   1.000
_cell.length_c   1.000
_cell.angle_alpha   90.00
_cell.angle_beta   90.00
_cell.angle_gamma   90.00
#
_symmetry.space_group_name_H-M   'P 1'
#
loop_
_entity.id
_entity.type
_entity.pdbx_description
1 polymer ?
#
loop_
_entity_poly.entity_id
_entity_poly.type
_entity_poly.pdbx_seq_one_letter_code
_entity_poly.pdbx_strand_id
1 'polypeptide(L)'
;MTGAGDAPSAGQGRRLYWAAIVAILLGLTALYHAVIRGQGGMSLSEDEHGRVLVVLERRRDSHFSADGQINGHDVHFLVDTGATDVAVSERLARSIGLEFGPRIGIMTAAGPVGGWVTRLDRVQFGVFTLRDVRATITPGLGEQALLGMSFLKHFSIVQEGDTLVIAAPGS
;
A
#
# COMPACT_ATOMS: atom_id res chain seq x y z
N MET A 1 12.90 -55.01 -42.67
CA MET A 1 11.68 -54.45 -42.04
C MET A 1 11.96 -53.01 -41.68
N THR A 2 11.46 -52.06 -42.47
CA THR A 2 11.63 -50.60 -42.27
C THR A 2 10.42 -50.07 -41.50
N GLY A 3 10.63 -49.57 -40.28
CA GLY A 3 9.58 -48.92 -39.48
C GLY A 3 9.40 -47.46 -39.91
N ALA A 4 8.17 -47.10 -40.28
CA ALA A 4 7.76 -45.72 -40.54
C ALA A 4 7.68 -44.96 -39.20
N GLY A 5 8.39 -43.84 -39.11
CA GLY A 5 8.28 -42.93 -37.96
C GLY A 5 7.06 -42.05 -38.09
N ASP A 6 6.16 -42.11 -37.10
CA ASP A 6 5.01 -41.21 -36.99
C ASP A 6 5.48 -39.76 -36.85
N ALA A 7 5.06 -38.91 -37.78
CA ALA A 7 5.33 -37.47 -37.72
C ALA A 7 4.34 -36.81 -36.73
N PRO A 8 4.83 -35.95 -35.81
CA PRO A 8 3.97 -35.29 -34.83
C PRO A 8 2.95 -34.37 -35.51
N SER A 9 1.67 -34.54 -35.16
CA SER A 9 0.54 -33.83 -35.78
C SER A 9 0.56 -32.32 -35.48
N ALA A 10 0.26 -31.52 -36.50
CA ALA A 10 0.35 -30.05 -36.51
C ALA A 10 -0.45 -29.30 -35.41
N GLY A 11 -1.37 -29.97 -34.72
CA GLY A 11 -2.14 -29.40 -33.60
C GLY A 11 -1.36 -29.29 -32.29
N GLN A 12 -0.30 -30.08 -32.12
CA GLN A 12 0.44 -30.18 -30.86
C GLN A 12 1.39 -28.97 -30.66
N GLY A 13 2.01 -28.48 -31.73
CA GLY A 13 2.88 -27.30 -31.71
C GLY A 13 2.13 -26.00 -31.36
N ARG A 14 0.88 -25.87 -31.82
CA ARG A 14 0.06 -24.68 -31.54
C ARG A 14 -0.33 -24.59 -30.06
N ARG A 15 -0.62 -25.72 -29.42
CA ARG A 15 -0.94 -25.77 -27.98
C ARG A 15 0.30 -25.45 -27.13
N LEU A 16 1.46 -25.98 -27.51
CA LEU A 16 2.72 -25.68 -26.83
C LEU A 16 3.11 -24.20 -26.96
N TYR A 17 2.90 -23.61 -28.14
CA TYR A 17 3.11 -22.18 -28.39
C TYR A 17 2.22 -21.30 -27.50
N TRP A 18 0.91 -21.60 -27.42
CA TRP A 18 -0.01 -20.86 -26.54
C TRP A 18 0.32 -21.04 -25.06
N ALA A 19 0.71 -22.24 -24.63
CA ALA A 19 1.14 -22.50 -23.25
C ALA A 19 2.40 -21.69 -22.89
N ALA A 20 3.36 -21.59 -23.81
CA ALA A 20 4.56 -20.78 -23.63
C ALA A 20 4.22 -19.29 -23.51
N ILE A 21 3.31 -18.76 -24.33
CA ILE A 21 2.85 -17.37 -24.23
C ILE A 21 2.21 -17.10 -22.87
N VAL A 22 1.30 -17.98 -22.41
CA VAL A 22 0.64 -17.81 -21.12
C VAL A 22 1.65 -17.85 -19.97
N ALA A 23 2.62 -18.76 -20.01
CA ALA A 23 3.68 -18.83 -19.00
C ALA A 23 4.55 -17.57 -18.98
N ILE A 24 4.90 -17.03 -20.16
CA ILE A 24 5.66 -15.77 -20.28
C ILE A 24 4.83 -14.60 -19.75
N LEU A 25 3.55 -14.51 -20.10
CA LEU A 25 2.67 -13.45 -19.61
C LEU A 25 2.51 -13.52 -18.09
N LEU A 26 2.27 -14.69 -17.52
CA LEU A 26 2.21 -14.87 -16.06
C LEU A 26 3.54 -14.51 -15.39
N GLY A 27 4.67 -14.91 -15.99
CA GLY A 27 6.00 -14.56 -15.50
C GLY A 27 6.27 -13.05 -15.57
N LEU A 28 5.88 -12.38 -16.65
CA LEU A 28 5.99 -10.93 -16.82
C LEU A 28 5.07 -10.18 -15.86
N THR A 29 3.85 -10.67 -15.61
CA THR A 29 2.94 -10.11 -14.61
C THR A 29 3.53 -10.26 -13.21
N ALA A 30 4.06 -11.44 -12.87
CA ALA A 30 4.74 -11.66 -11.59
C ALA A 30 5.98 -10.77 -11.43
N LEU A 31 6.79 -10.62 -12.49
CA LEU A 31 7.96 -9.75 -12.51
C LEU A 31 7.57 -8.27 -12.42
N TYR A 32 6.54 -7.84 -13.14
CA TYR A 32 5.97 -6.50 -13.06
C TYR A 32 5.53 -6.18 -11.63
N HIS A 33 4.80 -7.09 -10.99
CA HIS A 33 4.42 -6.95 -9.58
C HIS A 33 5.62 -6.99 -8.62
N ALA A 34 6.70 -7.70 -8.94
CA ALA A 34 7.92 -7.71 -8.12
C ALA A 34 8.71 -6.40 -8.25
N VAL A 35 8.83 -5.85 -9.46
CA VAL A 35 9.58 -4.62 -9.74
C VAL A 35 8.87 -3.37 -9.22
N ILE A 36 7.54 -3.31 -9.33
CA ILE A 36 6.77 -2.13 -8.87
C ILE A 36 6.67 -2.04 -7.35
N ARG A 37 6.68 -3.17 -6.64
CA ARG A 37 6.72 -3.19 -5.17
C ARG A 37 8.02 -2.61 -4.59
N GLY A 38 9.09 -2.46 -5.37
CA GLY A 38 10.42 -2.13 -4.87
C GLY A 38 10.83 -0.66 -4.85
N GLN A 39 9.93 0.32 -5.06
CA GLN A 39 10.36 1.71 -5.30
C GLN A 39 10.16 2.68 -4.12
N GLY A 40 10.43 2.25 -2.89
CA GLY A 40 10.54 3.09 -1.69
C GLY A 40 10.67 2.20 -0.46
N GLY A 41 11.88 2.12 0.11
CA GLY A 41 12.25 1.06 1.03
C GLY A 41 11.68 1.27 2.42
N MET A 42 10.56 0.62 2.72
CA MET A 42 10.26 0.27 4.11
C MET A 42 11.23 -0.84 4.50
N SER A 43 12.11 -0.57 5.46
CA SER A 43 12.94 -1.59 6.09
C SER A 43 12.63 -1.68 7.58
N LEU A 44 12.86 -2.88 8.13
CA LEU A 44 12.77 -3.11 9.56
C LEU A 44 14.19 -3.07 10.12
N SER A 45 14.36 -2.30 11.19
CA SER A 45 15.59 -2.26 11.99
C SER A 45 15.25 -2.51 13.46
N GLU A 46 16.26 -2.68 14.29
CA GLU A 46 16.13 -2.89 15.73
C GLU A 46 17.06 -1.91 16.44
N ASP A 47 16.57 -1.24 17.50
CA ASP A 47 17.41 -0.35 18.30
C ASP A 47 18.24 -1.12 19.34
N GLU A 48 19.10 -0.40 20.07
CA GLU A 48 19.95 -0.98 21.12
C GLU A 48 19.17 -1.67 22.26
N HIS A 49 17.87 -1.39 22.38
CA HIS A 49 16.98 -1.93 23.42
C HIS A 49 16.06 -3.03 22.87
N GLY A 50 16.28 -3.49 21.63
CA GLY A 50 15.50 -4.55 21.01
C GLY A 50 14.14 -4.12 20.48
N ARG A 51 13.90 -2.82 20.33
CA ARG A 51 12.63 -2.30 19.79
C ARG A 51 12.68 -2.29 18.27
N VAL A 52 11.62 -2.82 17.65
CA VAL A 52 11.48 -2.81 16.20
C VAL A 52 11.21 -1.38 15.70
N LEU A 53 12.03 -0.95 14.75
CA LEU A 53 11.96 0.32 14.05
C LEU A 53 11.49 0.06 12.62
N VAL A 54 10.53 0.86 12.16
CA VAL A 54 10.19 0.96 10.74
C VAL A 54 10.92 2.17 10.17
N VAL A 55 11.80 1.93 9.20
CA VAL A 55 12.58 2.96 8.54
C VAL A 55 12.03 3.14 7.13
N LEU A 56 11.60 4.36 6.82
CA LEU A 56 11.13 4.74 5.48
C LEU A 56 12.14 5.67 4.84
N GLU A 57 12.57 5.33 3.63
CA GLU A 57 13.35 6.21 2.78
C GLU A 57 12.42 7.10 1.95
N ARG A 58 12.77 8.39 1.83
CA ARG A 58 12.04 9.34 1.00
C ARG A 58 12.09 8.86 -0.46
N ARG A 59 10.92 8.76 -1.09
CA ARG A 59 10.84 8.44 -2.53
C ARG A 59 11.26 9.66 -3.37
N ARG A 60 11.51 9.41 -4.65
CA ARG A 60 11.85 10.46 -5.64
C ARG A 60 10.78 11.54 -5.78
N ASP A 61 9.54 11.25 -5.37
CA ASP A 61 8.39 12.14 -5.35
C ASP A 61 8.29 12.98 -4.05
N SER A 62 9.38 13.05 -3.29
CA SER A 62 9.60 13.83 -2.06
C SER A 62 8.75 13.48 -0.83
N HIS A 63 7.88 12.47 -0.90
CA HIS A 63 7.05 12.04 0.23
C HIS A 63 7.55 10.70 0.80
N PHE A 64 7.29 10.49 2.09
CA PHE A 64 7.45 9.17 2.71
C PHE A 64 6.23 8.34 2.38
N SER A 65 6.45 7.09 1.97
CA SER A 65 5.39 6.16 1.61
C SER A 65 5.65 4.80 2.22
N ALA A 66 4.58 4.05 2.40
CA ALA A 66 4.62 2.77 3.07
C ALA A 66 3.52 1.85 2.60
N ASP A 67 3.87 0.58 2.44
CA ASP A 67 2.90 -0.47 2.20
C ASP A 67 2.22 -0.86 3.51
N GLY A 68 0.92 -1.12 3.42
CA GLY A 68 0.12 -1.48 4.57
C GLY A 68 -1.22 -2.07 4.17
N GLN A 69 -2.12 -2.18 5.14
CA GLN A 69 -3.47 -2.69 4.92
C GLN A 69 -4.52 -1.90 5.67
N ILE A 70 -5.68 -1.71 5.02
CA ILE A 70 -6.91 -1.23 5.66
C ILE A 70 -7.92 -2.38 5.63
N ASN A 71 -8.40 -2.79 6.80
CA ASN A 71 -9.37 -3.88 6.96
C ASN A 71 -8.95 -5.19 6.25
N GLY A 72 -7.65 -5.42 6.05
CA GLY A 72 -7.10 -6.59 5.33
C GLY A 72 -6.91 -6.41 3.82
N HIS A 73 -7.25 -5.25 3.26
CA HIS A 73 -6.97 -4.89 1.88
C HIS A 73 -5.63 -4.17 1.78
N ASP A 74 -4.78 -4.61 0.85
CA ASP A 74 -3.49 -3.96 0.60
C ASP A 74 -3.67 -2.55 0.07
N VAL A 75 -2.95 -1.61 0.66
CA VAL A 75 -2.97 -0.19 0.29
C VAL A 75 -1.56 0.40 0.36
N HIS A 76 -1.33 1.43 -0.45
CA HIS A 76 -0.13 2.24 -0.39
C HIS A 76 -0.47 3.54 0.35
N PHE A 77 0.20 3.77 1.47
CA PHE A 77 0.05 4.97 2.27
C PHE A 77 1.11 6.00 1.91
N LEU A 78 0.72 7.27 1.86
CA LEU A 78 1.65 8.37 2.08
C LEU A 78 1.60 8.78 3.55
N VAL A 79 2.76 9.08 4.12
CA VAL A 79 2.86 9.59 5.50
C VAL A 79 2.68 11.11 5.46
N ASP A 80 1.65 11.60 6.14
CA ASP A 80 1.33 13.03 6.20
C ASP A 80 1.12 13.45 7.66
N THR A 81 2.17 13.99 8.29
CA THR A 81 2.13 14.50 9.66
C THR A 81 1.29 15.76 9.82
N GLY A 82 0.92 16.42 8.71
CA GLY A 82 0.02 17.58 8.70
C GLY A 82 -1.46 17.20 8.70
N ALA A 83 -1.80 15.97 8.33
CA ALA A 83 -3.17 15.48 8.33
C ALA A 83 -3.65 15.09 9.75
N THR A 84 -4.86 15.51 10.12
CA THR A 84 -5.45 15.17 11.42
C THR A 84 -5.90 13.70 11.48
N ASP A 85 -6.63 13.27 10.46
CA ASP A 85 -7.19 11.91 10.35
C ASP A 85 -6.46 11.11 9.27
N VAL A 86 -6.56 9.78 9.33
CA VAL A 86 -6.25 8.95 8.16
C VAL A 86 -7.22 9.33 7.05
N ALA A 87 -6.71 9.64 5.87
CA ALA A 87 -7.55 9.98 4.71
C ALA A 87 -7.54 8.82 3.72
N VAL A 88 -8.71 8.39 3.27
CA VAL A 88 -8.87 7.36 2.25
C VAL A 88 -9.55 8.00 1.04
N SER A 89 -9.00 7.80 -0.17
CA SER A 89 -9.68 8.29 -1.36
C SER A 89 -11.08 7.70 -1.49
N GLU A 90 -12.03 8.46 -2.03
CA GLU A 90 -13.39 7.98 -2.25
C GLU A 90 -13.42 6.70 -3.11
N ARG A 91 -12.55 6.62 -4.12
CA ARG A 91 -12.49 5.45 -5.00
C ARG A 91 -12.02 4.20 -4.27
N LEU A 92 -10.95 4.32 -3.47
CA LEU A 92 -10.44 3.23 -2.65
C LEU A 92 -11.47 2.82 -1.59
N ALA A 93 -12.12 3.78 -0.93
CA ALA A 93 -13.16 3.51 0.06
C ALA A 93 -14.31 2.68 -0.53
N ARG A 94 -14.74 3.00 -1.76
CA ARG A 94 -15.76 2.20 -2.47
C ARG A 94 -15.25 0.81 -2.86
N SER A 95 -14.01 0.69 -3.31
CA SER A 95 -13.47 -0.60 -3.77
C SER A 95 -13.27 -1.60 -2.63
N ILE A 96 -12.94 -1.13 -1.42
CA ILE A 96 -12.77 -1.98 -0.23
C ILE A 96 -14.02 -2.00 0.68
N GLY A 97 -15.11 -1.37 0.24
CA GLY A 97 -16.41 -1.42 0.93
C GLY A 97 -16.45 -0.70 2.28
N LEU A 98 -15.73 0.42 2.44
CA LEU A 98 -15.81 1.23 3.66
C LEU A 98 -17.19 1.88 3.81
N GLU A 99 -17.64 2.00 5.06
CA GLU A 99 -18.87 2.71 5.39
C GLU A 99 -18.70 4.23 5.22
N PHE A 100 -19.65 4.84 4.53
CA PHE A 100 -19.74 6.29 4.36
C PHE A 100 -20.61 6.86 5.47
N GLY A 101 -19.98 7.43 6.50
CA GLY A 101 -20.66 8.07 7.62
C GLY A 101 -21.15 9.49 7.32
N PRO A 102 -21.30 10.34 8.35
CA PRO A 102 -21.76 11.71 8.17
C PRO A 102 -20.84 12.54 7.26
N ARG A 103 -21.45 13.44 6.49
CA ARG A 103 -20.71 14.36 5.61
C ARG A 103 -20.07 15.48 6.44
N ILE A 104 -18.83 15.81 6.12
CA ILE A 104 -18.03 16.84 6.79
C ILE A 104 -17.30 17.72 5.79
N GLY A 105 -16.84 18.89 6.23
CA GLY A 105 -15.85 19.71 5.52
C GLY A 105 -14.44 19.31 5.94
N ILE A 106 -13.55 19.11 4.97
CA ILE A 106 -12.14 18.72 5.16
C ILE A 106 -11.27 19.82 4.56
N MET A 107 -10.31 20.31 5.33
CA MET A 107 -9.33 21.27 4.82
C MET A 107 -8.17 20.52 4.16
N THR A 108 -7.90 20.82 2.90
CA THR A 108 -6.76 20.27 2.15
C THR A 108 -5.86 21.39 1.67
N ALA A 109 -4.68 21.05 1.17
CA ALA A 109 -3.78 22.03 0.56
C ALA A 109 -4.40 22.76 -0.65
N ALA A 110 -5.32 22.12 -1.37
CA ALA A 110 -6.04 22.72 -2.50
C ALA A 110 -7.25 23.56 -2.06
N GLY A 111 -7.57 23.60 -0.76
CA GLY A 111 -8.73 24.27 -0.19
C GLY A 111 -9.74 23.31 0.46
N PRO A 112 -10.87 23.84 0.95
CA PRO A 112 -11.88 23.04 1.61
C PRO A 112 -12.63 22.16 0.60
N VAL A 113 -12.80 20.88 0.95
CA VAL A 113 -13.59 19.91 0.18
C VAL A 113 -14.62 19.23 1.09
N GLY A 114 -15.71 18.74 0.51
CA GLY A 114 -16.64 17.88 1.25
C GLY A 114 -16.11 16.45 1.28
N GLY A 115 -16.27 15.76 2.41
CA GLY A 115 -15.94 14.34 2.55
C GLY A 115 -16.86 13.66 3.56
N TRP A 116 -16.50 12.46 3.99
CA TRP A 116 -17.28 11.67 4.95
C TRP A 116 -16.40 11.17 6.09
N VAL A 117 -16.95 11.09 7.29
CA VAL A 117 -16.29 10.36 8.38
C VAL A 117 -16.42 8.86 8.12
N THR A 118 -15.39 8.10 8.44
CA THR A 118 -15.44 6.63 8.46
C THR A 118 -14.62 6.10 9.65
N ARG A 119 -14.77 4.81 9.92
CA ARG A 119 -14.02 4.09 10.96
C ARG A 119 -13.36 2.88 10.33
N LEU A 120 -12.05 2.77 10.52
CA LEU A 120 -11.27 1.63 10.04
C LEU A 120 -11.11 0.63 11.18
N ASP A 121 -11.60 -0.59 10.98
CA ASP A 121 -11.51 -1.66 11.97
C ASP A 121 -10.06 -1.98 12.30
N ARG A 122 -9.21 -1.97 11.26
CA ARG A 122 -7.79 -2.27 11.38
C ARG A 122 -6.99 -1.51 10.33
N VAL A 123 -5.95 -0.82 10.78
CA VAL A 123 -4.91 -0.24 9.94
C VAL A 123 -3.58 -0.91 10.29
N GLN A 124 -2.94 -1.50 9.29
CA GLN A 124 -1.62 -2.12 9.41
C GLN A 124 -0.62 -1.32 8.59
N PHE A 125 0.56 -1.09 9.17
CA PHE A 125 1.67 -0.38 8.57
C PHE A 125 2.95 -1.09 9.02
N GLY A 126 3.70 -1.68 8.10
CA GLY A 126 4.84 -2.55 8.45
C GLY A 126 4.43 -3.61 9.48
N VAL A 127 5.11 -3.61 10.64
CA VAL A 127 4.79 -4.52 11.77
C VAL A 127 3.71 -3.98 12.72
N PHE A 128 3.33 -2.70 12.57
CA PHE A 128 2.42 -2.04 13.48
C PHE A 128 0.96 -2.22 13.05
N THR A 129 0.11 -2.47 14.03
CA THR A 129 -1.33 -2.61 13.82
C THR A 129 -2.08 -1.76 14.83
N LEU A 130 -2.92 -0.85 14.35
CA LEU A 130 -3.93 -0.19 15.17
C LEU A 130 -5.31 -0.68 14.77
N ARG A 131 -6.19 -0.76 15.76
CA ARG A 131 -7.60 -1.06 15.57
C ARG A 131 -8.41 0.18 15.85
N ASP A 132 -9.61 0.22 15.28
CA ASP A 132 -10.58 1.25 15.59
C ASP A 132 -9.94 2.63 15.32
N VAL A 133 -9.54 2.90 14.06
CA VAL A 133 -8.83 4.12 13.65
C VAL A 133 -9.79 5.09 12.99
N ARG A 134 -9.79 6.34 13.46
CA ARG A 134 -10.65 7.38 12.88
C ARG A 134 -10.10 7.75 11.50
N ALA A 135 -10.97 7.85 10.52
CA ALA A 135 -10.57 8.22 9.18
C ALA A 135 -11.62 9.10 8.50
N THR A 136 -11.20 9.68 7.38
CA THR A 136 -12.06 10.43 6.48
C THR A 136 -12.00 9.84 5.08
N ILE A 137 -13.13 9.83 4.38
CA ILE A 137 -13.22 9.52 2.96
C ILE A 137 -13.21 10.85 2.22
N THR A 138 -12.16 11.09 1.44
CA THR A 138 -11.87 12.40 0.84
C THR A 138 -11.84 12.30 -0.68
N PRO A 139 -12.71 13.03 -1.39
CA PRO A 139 -12.67 13.14 -2.84
C PRO A 139 -11.38 13.79 -3.33
N GLY A 140 -10.95 13.47 -4.55
CA GLY A 140 -9.81 14.14 -5.19
C GLY A 140 -8.42 13.69 -4.70
N LEU A 141 -8.34 12.72 -3.77
CA LEU A 141 -7.07 12.12 -3.31
C LEU A 141 -6.42 11.14 -4.32
N GLY A 142 -7.00 10.97 -5.51
CA GLY A 142 -6.57 9.94 -6.46
C GLY A 142 -6.92 8.52 -6.00
N GLU A 143 -5.93 7.63 -5.99
CA GLU A 143 -6.06 6.21 -5.59
C GLU A 143 -5.48 5.92 -4.19
N GLN A 144 -5.03 6.97 -3.48
CA GLN A 144 -4.13 6.82 -2.34
C GLN A 144 -4.86 6.85 -1.00
N ALA A 145 -4.14 6.44 0.05
CA ALA A 145 -4.49 6.70 1.44
C ALA A 145 -3.36 7.49 2.12
N LEU A 146 -3.71 8.35 3.08
CA LEU A 146 -2.77 9.14 3.86
C LEU A 146 -2.80 8.69 5.32
N LEU A 147 -1.63 8.44 5.91
CA LEU A 147 -1.49 8.24 7.35
C LEU A 147 -1.35 9.60 8.03
N GLY A 148 -2.43 10.02 8.68
CA GLY A 148 -2.47 11.22 9.51
C GLY A 148 -2.28 10.93 11.01
N MET A 149 -2.39 11.98 11.82
CA MET A 149 -2.13 11.95 13.26
C MET A 149 -3.06 11.06 14.06
N SER A 150 -4.28 10.77 13.59
CA SER A 150 -5.16 9.76 14.20
C SER A 150 -4.53 8.36 14.29
N PHE A 151 -3.55 8.06 13.43
CA PHE A 151 -2.71 6.86 13.48
C PHE A 151 -1.31 7.18 14.00
N LEU A 152 -0.65 8.19 13.44
CA LEU A 152 0.76 8.49 13.69
C LEU A 152 1.07 8.90 15.14
N LYS A 153 0.13 9.52 15.87
CA LYS A 153 0.33 9.94 17.27
C LYS A 153 0.64 8.79 18.23
N HIS A 154 0.37 7.55 17.82
CA HIS A 154 0.61 6.36 18.62
C HIS A 154 2.05 5.87 18.52
N PHE A 155 2.90 6.52 17.72
CA PHE A 155 4.27 6.12 17.46
C PHE A 155 5.23 7.26 17.77
N SER A 156 6.48 6.91 18.09
CA SER A 156 7.57 7.87 18.04
C SER A 156 8.04 8.01 16.59
N ILE A 157 8.14 9.24 16.11
CA ILE A 157 8.52 9.55 14.74
C ILE A 157 9.70 10.51 14.77
N VAL A 158 10.81 10.10 14.17
CA VAL A 158 12.02 10.92 14.05
C VAL A 158 12.36 11.02 12.56
N GLN A 159 12.54 12.24 12.07
CA GLN A 159 12.98 12.48 10.70
C GLN A 159 14.44 12.94 10.68
N GLU A 160 15.27 12.21 9.95
CA GLU A 160 16.69 12.51 9.77
C GLU A 160 16.99 12.59 8.27
N GLY A 161 17.07 13.82 7.75
CA GLY A 161 17.26 14.08 6.31
C GLY A 161 16.15 13.45 5.45
N ASP A 162 16.54 12.44 4.68
CA ASP A 162 15.68 11.69 3.76
C ASP A 162 15.16 10.37 4.35
N THR A 163 15.30 10.20 5.66
CA THR A 163 14.83 9.01 6.38
C THR A 163 13.80 9.38 7.43
N LEU A 164 12.74 8.59 7.53
CA LEU A 164 11.74 8.66 8.60
C LEU A 164 11.79 7.37 9.41
N VAL A 165 12.14 7.48 10.68
CA VAL A 165 12.19 6.35 11.62
C VAL A 165 10.94 6.39 12.49
N ILE A 166 10.21 5.28 12.50
CA ILE A 166 8.96 5.11 13.24
C ILE A 166 9.12 3.95 14.21
N ALA A 167 8.88 4.20 15.49
CA ALA A 167 8.99 3.21 16.55
C ALA A 167 7.71 3.14 17.39
N ALA A 168 7.43 1.98 17.98
CA ALA A 168 6.45 1.89 19.05
C ALA A 168 6.83 2.88 20.18
N PRO A 169 5.84 3.48 20.87
CA PRO A 169 6.11 4.45 21.91
C PRO A 169 6.93 3.77 23.02
N GLY A 170 7.94 4.47 23.54
CA GLY A 170 8.71 4.01 24.69
C GLY A 170 7.77 3.86 25.90
N SER A 171 7.83 2.70 26.55
CA SER A 171 7.18 2.45 27.85
C SER A 171 7.84 3.23 28.97
#